data_AF-E8R2T8-F1
#
_entry.id   AF-E8R2T8-F1
#
_cell.length_a   1.000
_cell.length_b   1.000
_cell.length_c   1.000
_cell.angle_alpha   90.00
_cell.angle_beta   90.00
_cell.angle_gamma   90.00
#
_symmetry.space_group_name_H-M   'P 1'
#
loop_
_entity.id
_entity.type
_entity.pdbx_description
1 polymer ?
#
loop_
_entity_poly.entity_id
_entity_poly.type
_entity_poly.pdbx_seq_one_letter_code
_entity_poly.pdbx_strand_id
1 'polypeptide(L)'
;MSDALDPTTVPTLICPDCGRRLLARGARPGRVGRCPSCGARLTFPEPLRTSTTQATPFQGSETVRARPKPHPPSLRPDRAPPGRADHRPALGFVVNPDHPSAYSKQSGHPGAPSWFIAAPAETRTGLRDALAYPCWDAQAPALIGMTSPLLTLFSILSIGLIKRYGFEGGFVERFAFWMLFFPPMFALFLNVLGIVLTFLADVLAESAQGRVQHPHWPEWSIAIGLGPPLGWTIAWGLGATLGVVPASAAVNALNWNESWMGSALLIAGWILTSAYALASILGWRVAESWAALNPWVAVRTLSALGIDAVRAAAPAGVCGFLVSRIVPRLDEVNGPNQVLVQVFLVWLAGLVAAVVAARHFGTICHHHHRALPWTRQPRRPEGDPGVLPLHREPPSELHRPARDESNLPRGLDLD
;
A
#
# COMPACT_ATOMS: atom_id res chain seq x y z
N MET A 1 -17.51 -20.31 42.40
CA MET A 1 -16.67 -20.54 41.22
C MET A 1 -16.65 -19.24 40.45
N SER A 2 -15.57 -18.48 40.61
CA SER A 2 -15.39 -17.16 40.01
C SER A 2 -14.70 -17.38 38.67
N ASP A 3 -15.37 -17.05 37.57
CA ASP A 3 -14.75 -17.06 36.24
C ASP A 3 -13.68 -15.98 36.20
N ALA A 4 -12.42 -16.39 36.32
CA ALA A 4 -11.27 -15.53 36.12
C ALA A 4 -11.22 -15.14 34.64
N LEU A 5 -11.60 -13.90 34.33
CA LEU A 5 -11.44 -13.29 33.02
C LEU A 5 -9.99 -13.44 32.55
N ASP A 6 -9.80 -14.05 31.38
CA ASP A 6 -8.50 -14.25 30.74
C ASP A 6 -7.76 -12.89 30.61
N PRO A 7 -6.61 -12.71 31.28
CA PRO A 7 -5.88 -11.43 31.33
C PRO A 7 -5.33 -10.99 29.97
N THR A 8 -5.48 -11.80 28.93
CA THR A 8 -4.99 -11.48 27.57
C THR A 8 -6.00 -10.74 26.70
N THR A 9 -7.27 -10.64 27.11
CA THR A 9 -8.31 -9.99 26.30
C THR A 9 -8.21 -8.47 26.42
N VAL A 10 -7.50 -7.82 25.49
CA VAL A 10 -7.39 -6.35 25.46
C VAL A 10 -8.77 -5.73 25.13
N PRO A 11 -9.38 -4.96 26.03
CA PRO A 11 -10.69 -4.35 25.77
C PRO A 11 -10.58 -3.37 24.59
N THR A 12 -11.45 -3.56 23.60
CA THR A 12 -11.58 -2.64 22.47
C THR A 12 -12.66 -1.63 22.81
N LEU A 13 -12.27 -0.36 22.99
CA LEU A 13 -13.22 0.73 23.16
C LEU A 13 -13.66 1.28 21.81
N ILE A 14 -14.90 1.76 21.73
CA ILE A 14 -15.39 2.50 20.57
C ILE A 14 -15.65 3.93 21.03
N CYS A 15 -15.03 4.90 20.36
CA CYS A 15 -15.27 6.32 20.65
C CYS A 15 -16.74 6.65 20.30
N PRO A 16 -17.51 7.23 21.22
CA PRO A 16 -18.93 7.55 20.96
C PRO A 16 -19.09 8.59 19.85
N ASP A 17 -18.20 9.59 19.79
CA ASP A 17 -18.36 10.71 18.85
C ASP A 17 -17.91 10.38 17.42
N CYS A 18 -16.76 9.73 17.25
CA CYS A 18 -16.21 9.43 15.91
C CYS A 18 -16.32 7.95 15.50
N GLY A 19 -16.81 7.07 16.37
CA GLY A 19 -16.95 5.63 16.08
C GLY A 19 -15.64 4.85 16.01
N ARG A 20 -14.50 5.49 16.31
CA ARG A 20 -13.18 4.86 16.17
C ARG A 20 -12.95 3.79 17.22
N ARG A 21 -12.51 2.60 16.79
CA ARG A 21 -12.11 1.50 17.67
C ARG A 21 -10.69 1.73 18.17
N LEU A 22 -10.49 1.70 19.48
CA LEU A 22 -9.23 1.94 20.15
C LEU A 22 -8.87 0.74 21.03
N LEU A 23 -7.68 0.20 20.81
CA LEU A 23 -7.10 -0.85 21.64
C LEU A 23 -6.48 -0.21 22.89
N ALA A 24 -7.07 -0.49 24.03
CA ALA A 24 -6.72 0.14 25.29
C ALA A 24 -5.73 -0.72 26.10
N ARG A 25 -4.48 -0.84 25.65
CA ARG A 25 -3.46 -1.60 26.39
C ARG A 25 -3.13 -0.89 27.71
N GLY A 26 -3.41 -1.54 28.83
CA GLY A 26 -3.10 -1.05 30.18
C GLY A 26 -4.09 -0.03 30.76
N ALA A 27 -5.27 0.13 30.16
CA ALA A 27 -6.30 0.99 30.75
C ALA A 27 -6.90 0.36 32.00
N ARG A 28 -6.97 1.14 33.09
CA ARG A 28 -7.66 0.76 34.33
C ARG A 28 -9.08 1.33 34.32
N PRO A 29 -10.10 0.59 34.79
CA PRO A 29 -11.45 1.11 34.98
C PRO A 29 -11.43 2.44 35.74
N GLY A 30 -12.22 3.41 35.29
CA GLY A 30 -12.30 4.75 35.88
C GLY A 30 -11.25 5.78 35.39
N ARG A 31 -10.24 5.40 34.60
CA ARG A 31 -9.31 6.37 34.00
C ARG A 31 -9.95 7.01 32.76
N VAL A 32 -9.88 8.33 32.66
CA VAL A 32 -10.48 9.08 31.54
C VAL A 32 -9.39 9.47 30.54
N GLY A 33 -9.53 9.05 29.30
CA GLY A 33 -8.62 9.38 28.19
C GLY A 33 -9.28 10.35 27.19
N ARG A 34 -8.51 10.85 26.23
CA ARG A 34 -9.07 11.56 25.06
C ARG A 34 -8.89 10.72 23.81
N CYS A 35 -9.89 10.73 22.93
CA CYS A 35 -9.80 10.10 21.62
C CYS A 35 -8.73 10.83 20.80
N PRO A 36 -7.73 10.12 20.25
CA PRO A 36 -6.69 10.75 19.44
C PRO A 36 -7.21 11.29 18.11
N SER A 37 -8.41 10.89 17.68
CA SER A 37 -9.03 11.37 16.43
C SER A 37 -9.75 12.70 16.62
N CYS A 38 -10.67 12.78 17.58
CA CYS A 38 -11.59 13.90 17.73
C CYS A 38 -11.44 14.66 19.07
N GLY A 39 -10.54 14.23 19.95
CA GLY A 39 -10.35 14.83 21.27
C GLY A 39 -11.43 14.49 22.30
N ALA A 40 -12.49 13.77 21.89
CA ALA A 40 -13.60 13.35 22.74
C ALA A 40 -13.16 12.63 24.01
N ARG A 41 -13.87 12.86 25.11
CA ARG A 41 -13.56 12.22 26.40
C ARG A 41 -14.01 10.75 26.37
N LEU A 42 -13.07 9.83 26.54
CA LEU A 42 -13.32 8.40 26.60
C LEU A 42 -13.31 7.93 28.04
N THR A 43 -14.44 7.40 28.48
CA THR A 43 -14.60 6.84 29.83
C THR A 43 -14.63 5.32 29.72
N PHE A 44 -13.73 4.64 30.43
CA PHE A 44 -13.79 3.18 30.53
C PHE A 44 -14.99 2.80 31.40
N PRO A 45 -15.95 2.01 30.89
CA PRO A 45 -17.07 1.56 31.70
C PRO A 45 -16.54 0.77 32.89
N GLU A 46 -16.96 1.17 34.09
CA GLU A 46 -16.68 0.40 35.29
C GLU A 46 -17.46 -0.93 35.17
N PRO A 47 -16.81 -2.09 35.38
CA PRO A 47 -17.51 -3.36 35.28
C PRO A 47 -18.70 -3.33 36.24
N LEU A 48 -19.91 -3.52 35.69
CA LEU A 48 -21.14 -3.63 36.48
C LEU A 48 -20.89 -4.68 37.56
N ARG A 49 -20.84 -4.24 38.82
CA ARG A 49 -20.79 -5.16 39.96
C ARG A 49 -22.10 -5.94 39.93
N THR A 50 -22.02 -7.21 39.57
CA THR A 50 -23.16 -8.12 39.65
C THR A 50 -23.51 -8.26 41.13
N SER A 51 -24.49 -7.49 41.59
CA SER A 51 -25.06 -7.66 42.92
C SER A 51 -25.61 -9.07 43.00
N THR A 52 -24.96 -9.93 43.78
CA THR A 52 -25.45 -11.26 44.10
C THR A 52 -26.75 -11.12 44.90
N THR A 53 -27.88 -11.14 44.20
CA THR A 53 -29.21 -11.22 44.81
C THR A 53 -29.31 -12.57 45.53
N GLN A 54 -29.37 -12.52 46.86
CA GLN A 54 -29.66 -13.69 47.69
C GLN A 54 -31.02 -14.29 47.28
N ALA A 55 -31.00 -15.59 47.01
CA ALA A 55 -32.17 -16.37 46.64
C ALA A 55 -33.09 -16.58 47.86
N THR A 56 -34.31 -16.06 47.77
CA THR A 56 -35.46 -16.49 48.59
C THR A 56 -36.00 -17.80 48.00
N PRO A 57 -36.31 -18.83 48.81
CA PRO A 57 -36.89 -20.07 48.31
C PRO A 57 -38.41 -19.90 48.13
N PHE A 58 -38.91 -20.10 46.90
CA PHE A 58 -40.35 -20.18 46.63
C PHE A 58 -40.72 -21.58 46.12
N GLN A 59 -41.64 -22.20 46.85
CA GLN A 59 -42.26 -23.51 46.59
C GLN A 59 -43.45 -23.39 45.62
N GLY A 60 -43.79 -24.49 44.96
CA GLY A 60 -45.13 -24.79 44.40
C GLY A 60 -45.28 -24.39 42.92
N SER A 61 -45.31 -25.34 41.98
CA SER A 61 -46.48 -26.12 41.57
C SER A 61 -47.58 -25.27 40.93
N GLU A 62 -47.63 -25.22 39.59
CA GLU A 62 -48.86 -25.57 38.87
C GLU A 62 -48.63 -25.75 37.36
N THR A 63 -49.09 -26.90 36.88
CA THR A 63 -49.44 -27.22 35.50
C THR A 63 -50.43 -26.19 34.91
N VAL A 64 -50.44 -26.01 33.59
CA VAL A 64 -51.64 -26.10 32.71
C VAL A 64 -51.53 -25.29 31.40
N ARG A 65 -51.95 -26.00 30.32
CA ARG A 65 -52.52 -25.56 29.03
C ARG A 65 -51.63 -25.07 27.88
N ALA A 66 -51.56 -25.98 26.91
CA ALA A 66 -51.50 -25.74 25.48
C ALA A 66 -52.45 -24.61 25.02
N ARG A 67 -51.92 -23.75 24.14
CA ARG A 67 -52.67 -22.71 23.44
C ARG A 67 -52.72 -23.01 21.93
N PRO A 68 -53.84 -22.74 21.23
CA PRO A 68 -54.07 -23.16 19.86
C PRO A 68 -53.36 -22.28 18.82
N LYS A 69 -53.02 -22.88 17.68
CA LYS A 69 -52.56 -22.20 16.45
C LYS A 69 -53.67 -21.32 15.85
N PRO A 70 -53.40 -20.05 15.52
CA PRO A 70 -54.26 -19.26 14.64
C PRO A 70 -53.88 -19.43 13.16
N HIS A 71 -54.93 -19.40 12.33
CA HIS A 71 -54.93 -19.52 10.87
C HIS A 71 -54.10 -18.46 10.10
N PRO A 72 -53.70 -18.76 8.85
CA PRO A 72 -53.01 -17.83 7.97
C PRO A 72 -53.97 -16.76 7.40
N PRO A 73 -53.53 -15.49 7.28
CA PRO A 73 -54.29 -14.48 6.57
C PRO A 73 -54.14 -14.60 5.04
N SER A 74 -55.26 -14.29 4.41
CA SER A 74 -55.56 -14.14 2.99
C SER A 74 -54.48 -13.53 2.10
N LEU A 75 -54.32 -14.15 0.93
CA LEU A 75 -53.69 -13.63 -0.28
C LEU A 75 -54.28 -12.27 -0.67
N ARG A 76 -53.47 -11.20 -0.55
CA ARG A 76 -53.64 -9.97 -1.33
C ARG A 76 -52.73 -10.07 -2.56
N PRO A 77 -53.18 -9.66 -3.75
CA PRO A 77 -52.31 -9.52 -4.91
C PRO A 77 -51.51 -8.22 -4.75
N ASP A 78 -50.33 -8.32 -4.14
CA ASP A 78 -49.41 -7.21 -4.04
C ASP A 78 -48.70 -6.96 -5.36
N ARG A 79 -48.72 -5.68 -5.72
CA ARG A 79 -47.90 -4.95 -6.69
C ARG A 79 -46.62 -5.66 -7.14
N ALA A 80 -46.40 -5.59 -8.45
CA ALA A 80 -45.12 -5.87 -9.09
C ALA A 80 -43.95 -5.28 -8.27
N PRO A 81 -42.88 -6.07 -8.02
CA PRO A 81 -41.74 -5.58 -7.27
C PRO A 81 -41.10 -4.41 -8.04
N PRO A 82 -40.76 -3.29 -7.36
CA PRO A 82 -39.94 -2.27 -7.98
C PRO A 82 -38.62 -2.93 -8.40
N GLY A 83 -38.16 -2.56 -9.60
CA GLY A 83 -37.00 -3.14 -10.26
C GLY A 83 -35.88 -3.44 -9.29
N ARG A 84 -35.44 -4.70 -9.32
CA ARG A 84 -34.28 -5.23 -8.66
C ARG A 84 -33.11 -4.32 -9.01
N ALA A 85 -32.85 -3.33 -8.16
CA ALA A 85 -31.66 -2.51 -8.25
C ALA A 85 -30.51 -3.52 -8.20
N ASP A 86 -29.71 -3.56 -9.27
CA ASP A 86 -28.53 -4.40 -9.36
C ASP A 86 -27.67 -4.12 -8.13
N HIS A 87 -27.78 -4.98 -7.12
CA HIS A 87 -26.83 -5.11 -6.04
C HIS A 87 -25.57 -5.72 -6.64
N ARG A 88 -24.88 -4.97 -7.51
CA ARG A 88 -23.46 -5.20 -7.71
C ARG A 88 -22.85 -5.04 -6.33
N PRO A 89 -22.22 -6.08 -5.75
CA PRO A 89 -21.43 -5.90 -4.55
C PRO A 89 -20.36 -4.88 -4.92
N ALA A 90 -20.55 -3.64 -4.49
CA ALA A 90 -19.49 -2.67 -4.55
C ALA A 90 -18.38 -3.28 -3.71
N LEU A 91 -17.30 -3.70 -4.36
CA LEU A 91 -16.00 -3.92 -3.74
C LEU A 91 -15.50 -2.55 -3.23
N GLY A 92 -16.27 -1.95 -2.33
CA GLY A 92 -16.02 -0.69 -1.70
C GLY A 92 -14.98 -0.97 -0.64
N PHE A 93 -13.72 -0.93 -1.05
CA PHE A 93 -12.62 -0.90 -0.11
C PHE A 93 -12.73 0.42 0.65
N VAL A 94 -13.18 0.35 1.91
CA VAL A 94 -13.15 1.49 2.82
C VAL A 94 -11.69 1.66 3.24
N VAL A 95 -10.94 2.41 2.43
CA VAL A 95 -9.64 2.93 2.85
C VAL A 95 -9.91 3.77 4.09
N ASN A 96 -9.32 3.42 5.23
CA ASN A 96 -9.44 4.22 6.43
C ASN A 96 -8.38 5.33 6.35
N PRO A 97 -8.74 6.57 5.94
CA PRO A 97 -7.77 7.65 5.78
C PRO A 97 -7.07 8.02 7.10
N ASP A 98 -7.67 7.63 8.23
CA ASP A 98 -7.18 7.95 9.57
C ASP A 98 -6.36 6.83 10.20
N HIS A 99 -6.06 5.76 9.47
CA HIS A 99 -5.02 4.82 9.88
C HIS A 99 -3.69 5.37 9.34
N PRO A 100 -2.93 6.19 10.11
CA PRO A 100 -1.54 6.39 9.76
C PRO A 100 -0.93 4.99 9.69
N SER A 101 -0.28 4.67 8.58
CA SER A 101 0.63 3.54 8.53
C SER A 101 1.42 3.58 9.84
N ALA A 102 1.44 2.48 10.60
CA ALA A 102 2.04 2.45 11.95
C ALA A 102 3.51 2.95 11.94
N TYR A 103 4.12 3.01 10.75
CA TYR A 103 5.44 3.50 10.43
C TYR A 103 5.61 5.02 10.25
N SER A 104 4.53 5.83 10.18
CA SER A 104 4.62 7.27 9.85
C SER A 104 4.94 8.19 11.05
N LYS A 105 4.88 7.73 12.30
CA LYS A 105 4.89 8.62 13.47
C LYS A 105 6.27 9.12 13.95
N GLN A 106 7.39 8.77 13.30
CA GLN A 106 8.72 9.00 13.88
C GLN A 106 9.76 9.75 13.02
N SER A 107 9.48 10.13 11.77
CA SER A 107 10.48 10.81 10.93
C SER A 107 10.56 12.34 11.10
N GLY A 108 9.72 12.92 11.96
CA GLY A 108 9.81 14.33 12.31
C GLY A 108 10.97 14.61 13.27
N HIS A 109 12.21 14.43 12.84
CA HIS A 109 13.35 15.13 13.45
C HIS A 109 13.49 16.48 12.72
N PRO A 110 12.90 17.58 13.25
CA PRO A 110 13.16 18.91 12.74
C PRO A 110 14.66 19.20 12.94
N GLY A 111 15.45 19.05 11.88
CA GLY A 111 16.89 19.31 11.91
C GLY A 111 17.78 18.26 11.26
N ALA A 112 17.24 17.16 10.70
CA ALA A 112 18.07 16.30 9.86
C ALA A 112 18.56 17.11 8.63
N PRO A 113 19.88 17.25 8.41
CA PRO A 113 20.40 18.06 7.32
C PRO A 113 19.97 17.47 5.98
N SER A 114 19.33 18.27 5.12
CA SER A 114 19.04 17.87 3.75
C SER A 114 20.36 17.54 3.04
N TRP A 115 20.58 16.27 2.71
CA TRP A 115 21.90 15.79 2.30
C TRP A 115 22.38 16.36 0.94
N PHE A 116 21.48 16.71 0.02
CA PHE A 116 21.87 17.28 -1.29
C PHE A 116 20.92 18.35 -1.82
N ILE A 117 19.60 18.09 -1.79
CA ILE A 117 18.58 19.00 -2.33
C ILE A 117 17.47 19.14 -1.29
N ALA A 118 17.05 20.37 -0.99
CA ALA A 118 15.92 20.61 -0.10
C ALA A 118 14.63 20.04 -0.72
N ALA A 119 13.91 19.21 0.04
CA ALA A 119 12.60 18.72 -0.37
C ALA A 119 11.63 19.91 -0.56
N PRO A 120 10.80 19.92 -1.61
CA PRO A 120 9.83 20.98 -1.82
C PRO A 120 8.78 20.98 -0.70
N ALA A 121 8.29 22.16 -0.31
CA ALA A 121 7.25 22.27 0.73
C ALA A 121 5.93 21.60 0.32
N GLU A 122 5.66 21.53 -0.99
CA GLU A 122 4.41 20.99 -1.55
C GLU A 122 4.71 19.93 -2.62
N THR A 123 3.79 18.98 -2.76
CA THR A 123 3.86 17.91 -3.75
C THR A 123 3.60 18.46 -5.15
N ARG A 124 4.64 18.51 -5.98
CA ARG A 124 4.56 18.89 -7.40
C ARG A 124 4.51 17.65 -8.30
N THR A 125 3.82 17.75 -9.43
CA THR A 125 3.59 16.65 -10.38
C THR A 125 4.63 16.55 -11.50
N GLY A 126 5.70 17.35 -11.45
CA GLY A 126 6.70 17.40 -12.52
C GLY A 126 7.68 16.23 -12.51
N LEU A 127 8.03 15.72 -13.69
CA LEU A 127 9.10 14.70 -13.85
C LEU A 127 10.43 15.19 -13.28
N ARG A 128 10.74 16.48 -13.39
CA ARG A 128 11.96 17.08 -12.81
C ARG A 128 12.01 16.91 -11.30
N ASP A 129 10.89 17.08 -10.61
CA ASP A 129 10.81 16.91 -9.16
C ASP A 129 10.94 15.43 -8.79
N ALA A 130 10.35 14.54 -9.60
CA ALA A 130 10.53 13.10 -9.44
C ALA A 130 11.98 12.65 -9.69
N LEU A 131 12.70 13.25 -10.64
CA LEU A 131 14.12 12.98 -10.89
C LEU A 131 15.02 13.44 -9.75
N ALA A 132 14.66 14.54 -9.07
CA ALA A 132 15.37 15.02 -7.89
C ALA A 132 15.02 14.24 -6.61
N TYR A 133 13.91 13.48 -6.62
CA TYR A 133 13.39 12.76 -5.46
C TYR A 133 14.45 11.88 -4.75
N PRO A 134 15.24 11.05 -5.47
CA PRO A 134 16.27 10.24 -4.82
C PRO A 134 17.30 11.06 -4.04
N CYS A 135 17.43 12.36 -4.28
CA CYS A 135 18.41 13.24 -3.63
C CYS A 135 17.83 14.12 -2.51
N TRP A 136 16.54 13.99 -2.18
CA TRP A 136 15.91 14.83 -1.15
C TRP A 136 16.27 14.44 0.29
N ASP A 137 16.63 13.18 0.52
CA ASP A 137 16.98 12.63 1.84
C ASP A 137 18.02 11.50 1.70
N ALA A 138 18.63 11.09 2.81
CA ALA A 138 19.54 9.96 3.00
C ALA A 138 19.01 8.59 2.59
N GLN A 139 17.70 8.40 2.73
CA GLN A 139 17.12 7.07 2.67
C GLN A 139 17.18 6.47 1.26
N ALA A 140 16.83 7.23 0.22
CA ALA A 140 16.89 6.72 -1.15
C ALA A 140 18.34 6.51 -1.65
N PRO A 141 19.32 7.42 -1.45
CA PRO A 141 20.71 7.17 -1.80
C PRO A 141 21.32 6.02 -1.01
N ALA A 142 21.01 5.89 0.28
CA ALA A 142 21.45 4.75 1.08
C ALA A 142 20.87 3.44 0.52
N LEU A 143 19.59 3.43 0.13
CA LEU A 143 18.95 2.25 -0.46
C LEU A 143 19.64 1.88 -1.76
N ILE A 144 19.78 2.83 -2.68
CA ILE A 144 20.40 2.61 -3.98
C ILE A 144 21.86 2.17 -3.80
N GLY A 145 22.64 2.92 -3.03
CA GLY A 145 24.06 2.66 -2.81
C GLY A 145 24.37 1.33 -2.11
N MET A 146 23.51 0.90 -1.16
CA MET A 146 23.70 -0.38 -0.47
C MET A 146 23.11 -1.56 -1.25
N THR A 147 21.93 -1.42 -1.85
CA THR A 147 21.24 -2.55 -2.49
C THR A 147 21.76 -2.83 -3.90
N SER A 148 22.24 -1.84 -4.67
CA SER A 148 22.85 -2.08 -5.99
C SER A 148 24.03 -3.08 -5.95
N PRO A 149 25.07 -2.91 -5.09
CA PRO A 149 26.17 -3.87 -5.04
C PRO A 149 25.72 -5.24 -4.52
N LEU A 150 24.80 -5.30 -3.55
CA LEU A 150 24.25 -6.56 -3.05
C LEU A 150 23.46 -7.31 -4.13
N LEU A 151 22.56 -6.62 -4.83
CA LEU A 151 21.80 -7.20 -5.94
C LEU A 151 22.73 -7.64 -7.06
N THR A 152 23.79 -6.90 -7.35
CA THR A 152 24.81 -7.30 -8.33
C THR A 152 25.50 -8.59 -7.93
N LEU A 153 26.03 -8.64 -6.70
CA LEU A 153 26.72 -9.80 -6.16
C LEU A 153 25.79 -11.03 -6.20
N PHE A 154 24.59 -10.91 -5.65
CA PHE A 154 23.65 -12.01 -5.60
C PHE A 154 23.08 -12.38 -6.97
N SER A 155 22.97 -11.45 -7.93
CA SER A 155 22.59 -11.77 -9.31
C SER A 155 23.66 -12.61 -10.00
N ILE A 156 24.93 -12.26 -9.84
CA ILE A 156 26.05 -13.03 -10.42
C ILE A 156 26.11 -14.42 -9.78
N LEU A 157 25.99 -14.50 -8.45
CA LEU A 157 26.02 -15.78 -7.72
C LEU A 157 24.80 -16.67 -8.01
N SER A 158 23.62 -16.09 -8.21
CA SER A 158 22.39 -16.86 -8.45
C SER A 158 22.16 -17.17 -9.92
N ILE A 159 22.32 -16.20 -10.83
CA ILE A 159 22.00 -16.32 -12.26
C ILE A 159 23.25 -16.64 -13.08
N GLY A 160 24.35 -15.94 -12.84
CA GLY A 160 25.60 -16.11 -13.60
C GLY A 160 26.21 -17.51 -13.46
N LEU A 161 26.01 -18.15 -12.31
CA LEU A 161 26.50 -19.52 -12.07
C LEU A 161 25.63 -20.62 -12.71
N ILE A 162 24.38 -20.32 -13.11
CA ILE A 162 23.46 -21.33 -13.65
C ILE A 162 24.01 -21.94 -14.94
N LYS A 163 24.56 -21.14 -15.84
CA LYS A 163 25.10 -21.64 -17.11
C LYS A 163 26.20 -22.67 -16.89
N ARG A 164 27.22 -22.27 -16.13
CA ARG A 164 28.42 -23.07 -15.86
C ARG A 164 28.13 -24.28 -14.98
N TYR A 165 27.46 -24.10 -13.85
CA TYR A 165 27.29 -25.15 -12.83
C TYR A 165 25.93 -25.85 -12.91
N GLY A 166 24.91 -25.21 -13.49
CA GLY A 166 23.57 -25.77 -13.60
C GLY A 166 23.34 -26.57 -14.89
N PHE A 167 23.99 -26.22 -16.00
CA PHE A 167 23.80 -26.89 -17.30
C PHE A 167 25.02 -27.66 -17.78
N GLU A 168 26.20 -27.05 -17.77
CA GLU A 168 27.43 -27.60 -18.36
C GLU A 168 28.19 -28.59 -17.45
N GLY A 169 28.00 -28.51 -16.13
CA GLY A 169 28.70 -29.34 -15.16
C GLY A 169 28.33 -30.83 -15.15
N GLY A 170 29.17 -31.63 -14.50
CA GLY A 170 28.89 -33.05 -14.23
C GLY A 170 27.62 -33.25 -13.38
N PHE A 171 27.07 -34.46 -13.32
CA PHE A 171 25.85 -34.74 -12.53
C PHE A 171 26.00 -34.30 -11.05
N VAL A 172 27.14 -34.62 -10.43
CA VAL A 172 27.41 -34.26 -9.03
C VAL A 172 27.51 -32.74 -8.85
N GLU A 173 28.17 -32.04 -9.76
CA GLU A 173 28.30 -30.58 -9.73
C GLU A 173 26.94 -29.90 -9.88
N ARG A 174 26.13 -30.34 -10.86
CA ARG A 174 24.77 -29.85 -11.06
C ARG A 174 23.90 -30.11 -9.84
N PHE A 175 23.94 -31.32 -9.28
CA PHE A 175 23.18 -31.65 -8.09
C PHE A 175 23.59 -30.79 -6.89
N ALA A 176 24.89 -30.64 -6.64
CA ALA A 176 25.41 -29.79 -5.57
C ALA A 176 25.00 -28.33 -5.78
N PHE A 177 25.11 -27.81 -6.99
CA PHE A 177 24.69 -26.45 -7.32
C PHE A 177 23.20 -26.21 -7.02
N TRP A 178 22.32 -27.07 -7.55
CA TRP A 178 20.87 -26.91 -7.40
C TRP A 178 20.36 -27.15 -5.98
N MET A 179 20.99 -28.02 -5.20
CA MET A 179 20.52 -28.35 -3.85
C MET A 179 21.17 -27.50 -2.75
N LEU A 180 22.45 -27.15 -2.90
CA LEU A 180 23.21 -26.52 -1.82
C LEU A 180 23.48 -25.03 -2.06
N PHE A 181 23.79 -24.63 -3.29
CA PHE A 181 24.26 -23.27 -3.58
C PHE A 181 23.16 -22.35 -4.10
N PHE A 182 22.36 -22.81 -5.06
CA PHE A 182 21.33 -22.00 -5.69
C PHE A 182 20.25 -21.53 -4.71
N PRO A 183 19.62 -22.40 -3.89
CA PRO A 183 18.52 -21.99 -3.02
C PRO A 183 18.88 -20.88 -2.00
N PRO A 184 19.99 -20.95 -1.24
CA PRO A 184 20.34 -19.89 -0.30
C PRO A 184 20.74 -18.59 -1.00
N MET A 185 21.49 -18.67 -2.11
CA MET A 185 21.87 -17.47 -2.87
C MET A 185 20.66 -16.78 -3.49
N PHE A 186 19.73 -17.57 -4.04
CA PHE A 186 18.48 -17.05 -4.60
C PHE A 186 17.55 -16.51 -3.50
N ALA A 187 17.50 -17.14 -2.33
CA ALA A 187 16.73 -16.62 -1.19
C ALA A 187 17.29 -15.27 -0.69
N LEU A 188 18.61 -15.11 -0.61
CA LEU A 188 19.26 -13.83 -0.28
C LEU A 188 18.97 -12.77 -1.35
N PHE A 189 19.07 -13.14 -2.63
CA PHE A 189 18.69 -12.26 -3.74
C PHE A 189 17.23 -11.78 -3.59
N LEU A 190 16.29 -12.71 -3.39
CA LEU A 190 14.87 -12.39 -3.20
C LEU A 190 14.61 -11.55 -1.95
N ASN A 191 15.40 -11.74 -0.88
CA ASN A 191 15.26 -10.93 0.33
C ASN A 191 15.68 -9.48 0.09
N VAL A 192 16.85 -9.25 -0.51
CA VAL A 192 17.32 -7.90 -0.88
C VAL A 192 16.37 -7.24 -1.87
N LEU A 193 15.92 -7.99 -2.89
CA LEU A 193 14.94 -7.51 -3.85
C LEU A 193 13.60 -7.20 -3.16
N GLY A 194 13.16 -8.02 -2.23
CA GLY A 194 11.93 -7.81 -1.46
C GLY A 194 11.97 -6.52 -0.63
N ILE A 195 13.10 -6.21 0.00
CA ILE A 195 13.32 -4.93 0.73
C ILE A 195 13.15 -3.75 -0.22
N VAL A 196 13.83 -3.77 -1.37
CA VAL A 196 13.72 -2.73 -2.40
C VAL A 196 12.29 -2.57 -2.89
N LEU A 197 11.62 -3.67 -3.22
CA LEU A 197 10.25 -3.68 -3.73
C LEU A 197 9.23 -3.21 -2.70
N THR A 198 9.48 -3.48 -1.41
CA THR A 198 8.68 -2.96 -0.30
C THR A 198 8.80 -1.45 -0.24
N PHE A 199 10.04 -0.93 -0.22
CA PHE A 199 10.32 0.50 -0.22
C PHE A 199 9.70 1.21 -1.42
N LEU A 200 9.83 0.66 -2.64
CA LEU A 200 9.21 1.22 -3.85
C LEU A 200 7.68 1.30 -3.75
N ALA A 201 7.06 0.25 -3.19
CA ALA A 201 5.62 0.24 -3.00
C ALA A 201 5.16 1.27 -1.94
N ASP A 202 5.98 1.51 -0.91
CA ASP A 202 5.72 2.54 0.09
C ASP A 202 5.96 3.95 -0.49
N VAL A 203 7.00 4.17 -1.30
CA VAL A 203 7.22 5.43 -2.05
C VAL A 203 5.99 5.74 -2.89
N LEU A 204 5.48 4.73 -3.61
CA LEU A 204 4.31 4.85 -4.47
C LEU A 204 3.05 5.23 -3.67
N ALA A 205 2.79 4.54 -2.56
CA ALA A 205 1.62 4.77 -1.71
C ALA A 205 1.67 6.13 -1.00
N GLU A 206 2.81 6.49 -0.40
CA GLU A 206 3.02 7.77 0.28
C GLU A 206 2.92 8.95 -0.70
N SER A 207 3.45 8.77 -1.92
CA SER A 207 3.32 9.77 -2.98
C SER A 207 1.89 9.95 -3.45
N ALA A 208 1.09 8.88 -3.53
CA ALA A 208 -0.34 8.94 -3.84
C ALA A 208 -1.16 9.64 -2.75
N GLN A 209 -0.69 9.60 -1.50
CA GLN A 209 -1.26 10.36 -0.39
C GLN A 209 -0.81 11.83 -0.36
N GLY A 210 0.09 12.24 -1.27
CA GLY A 210 0.59 13.61 -1.34
C GLY A 210 1.75 13.90 -0.38
N ARG A 211 2.31 12.89 0.30
CA ARG A 211 3.45 13.09 1.21
C ARG A 211 4.72 13.33 0.41
N VAL A 212 5.58 14.24 0.88
CA VAL A 212 6.85 14.59 0.22
C VAL A 212 8.02 13.76 0.75
N GLN A 213 7.95 13.31 2.00
CA GLN A 213 9.02 12.60 2.68
C GLN A 213 9.24 11.19 2.11
N HIS A 214 10.45 10.67 2.24
CA HIS A 214 10.75 9.28 1.94
C HIS A 214 10.08 8.35 2.96
N PRO A 215 9.60 7.17 2.53
CA PRO A 215 9.11 6.17 3.46
C PRO A 215 10.26 5.63 4.30
N HIS A 216 9.98 5.30 5.56
CA HIS A 216 10.99 4.71 6.43
C HIS A 216 11.60 3.45 5.82
N TRP A 217 12.86 3.19 6.17
CA TRP A 217 13.56 1.99 5.75
C TRP A 217 12.80 0.75 6.23
N PRO A 218 12.46 -0.21 5.36
CA PRO A 218 11.76 -1.41 5.79
C PRO A 218 12.66 -2.25 6.70
N GLU A 219 12.13 -2.67 7.85
CA GLU A 219 12.87 -3.53 8.78
C GLU A 219 13.29 -4.84 8.10
N TRP A 220 14.53 -5.25 8.31
CA TRP A 220 15.06 -6.51 7.80
C TRP A 220 14.41 -7.68 8.54
N SER A 221 13.25 -8.14 8.06
CA SER A 221 12.63 -9.36 8.55
C SER A 221 12.34 -10.33 7.40
N ILE A 222 12.71 -11.59 7.62
CA ILE A 222 12.51 -12.67 6.64
C ILE A 222 11.01 -12.88 6.39
N ALA A 223 10.18 -12.69 7.42
CA ALA A 223 8.72 -12.86 7.34
C ALA A 223 8.04 -11.80 6.46
N ILE A 224 8.52 -10.56 6.47
CA ILE A 224 8.02 -9.48 5.58
C ILE A 224 8.53 -9.68 4.14
N GLY A 225 9.61 -10.44 3.96
CA GLY A 225 10.35 -10.52 2.71
C GLY A 225 9.65 -11.17 1.52
N LEU A 226 8.61 -12.01 1.70
CA LEU A 226 8.00 -12.76 0.57
C LEU A 226 6.77 -12.08 -0.04
N GLY A 227 5.97 -11.36 0.76
CA GLY A 227 4.71 -10.77 0.30
C GLY A 227 4.92 -9.74 -0.82
N PRO A 228 5.72 -8.69 -0.60
CA PRO A 228 6.01 -7.67 -1.61
C PRO A 228 6.60 -8.22 -2.91
N PRO A 229 7.68 -9.03 -2.93
CA PRO A 229 8.18 -9.57 -4.19
C PRO A 229 7.17 -10.46 -4.90
N LEU A 230 6.35 -11.25 -4.19
CA LEU A 230 5.28 -12.03 -4.82
C LEU A 230 4.22 -11.12 -5.46
N GLY A 231 3.78 -10.08 -4.75
CA GLY A 231 2.82 -9.09 -5.27
C GLY A 231 3.34 -8.37 -6.52
N TRP A 232 4.60 -7.94 -6.49
CA TRP A 232 5.28 -7.35 -7.65
C TRP A 232 5.44 -8.35 -8.81
N THR A 233 5.80 -9.60 -8.52
CA THR A 233 5.94 -10.65 -9.55
C THR A 233 4.60 -10.90 -10.25
N ILE A 234 3.51 -10.99 -9.49
CA ILE A 234 2.16 -11.14 -10.05
C ILE A 234 1.78 -9.90 -10.88
N ALA A 235 2.01 -8.70 -10.36
CA ALA A 235 1.70 -7.44 -11.04
C ALA A 235 2.48 -7.28 -12.34
N TRP A 236 3.78 -7.57 -12.34
CA TRP A 236 4.63 -7.56 -13.55
C TRP A 236 4.25 -8.66 -14.53
N GLY A 237 3.95 -9.88 -14.06
CA GLY A 237 3.53 -10.99 -14.91
C GLY A 237 2.23 -10.69 -15.65
N LEU A 238 1.23 -10.16 -14.94
CA LEU A 238 -0.03 -9.72 -15.55
C LEU A 238 0.14 -8.47 -16.44
N GLY A 239 1.03 -7.55 -16.06
CA GLY A 239 1.38 -6.42 -16.94
C GLY A 239 2.05 -6.88 -18.23
N ALA A 240 2.94 -7.86 -18.14
CA ALA A 240 3.71 -8.36 -19.27
C ALA A 240 2.82 -9.06 -20.30
N THR A 241 1.83 -9.83 -19.83
CA THR A 241 0.85 -10.49 -20.71
C THR A 241 -0.02 -9.48 -21.48
N LEU A 242 -0.22 -8.28 -20.93
CA LEU A 242 -0.97 -7.20 -21.59
C LEU A 242 -0.07 -6.29 -22.47
N GLY A 243 1.20 -6.16 -22.13
CA GLY A 243 2.13 -5.22 -22.76
C GLY A 243 3.22 -5.88 -23.60
N VAL A 244 4.31 -6.31 -22.96
CA VAL A 244 5.52 -6.74 -23.66
C VAL A 244 5.34 -8.03 -24.46
N VAL A 245 4.53 -8.98 -23.99
CA VAL A 245 4.28 -10.25 -24.68
C VAL A 245 3.59 -10.04 -26.03
N PRO A 246 2.42 -9.36 -26.12
CA PRO A 246 1.79 -9.11 -27.41
C PRO A 246 2.64 -8.20 -28.31
N ALA A 247 3.35 -7.22 -27.74
CA ALA A 247 4.30 -6.41 -28.51
C ALA A 247 5.39 -7.28 -29.15
N SER A 248 6.03 -8.17 -28.37
CA SER A 248 7.05 -9.09 -28.88
C SER A 248 6.50 -10.06 -29.93
N ALA A 249 5.28 -10.58 -29.73
CA ALA A 249 4.63 -11.45 -30.70
C ALA A 249 4.40 -10.72 -32.04
N ALA A 250 3.94 -9.46 -31.99
CA ALA A 250 3.74 -8.63 -33.17
C ALA A 250 5.06 -8.30 -33.88
N VAL A 251 6.11 -7.92 -33.14
CA VAL A 251 7.43 -7.64 -33.72
C VAL A 251 8.00 -8.87 -34.42
N ASN A 252 7.86 -10.06 -33.82
CA ASN A 252 8.28 -11.31 -34.44
C ASN A 252 7.44 -11.64 -35.69
N ALA A 253 6.11 -11.54 -35.61
CA ALA A 253 5.21 -11.86 -36.72
C ALA A 253 5.44 -10.95 -37.96
N LEU A 254 5.85 -9.70 -37.73
CA LEU A 254 6.12 -8.72 -38.77
C LEU A 254 7.60 -8.69 -39.19
N ASN A 255 8.44 -9.55 -38.62
CA ASN A 255 9.89 -9.58 -38.82
C ASN A 255 10.57 -8.21 -38.56
N TRP A 256 10.12 -7.50 -37.53
CA TRP A 256 10.58 -6.16 -37.14
C TRP A 256 11.68 -6.18 -36.06
N ASN A 257 12.33 -7.33 -35.84
CA ASN A 257 13.28 -7.51 -34.74
C ASN A 257 14.43 -6.49 -34.72
N GLU A 258 14.88 -6.08 -35.91
CA GLU A 258 15.96 -5.10 -36.10
C GLU A 258 15.45 -3.71 -36.51
N SER A 259 14.14 -3.55 -36.73
CA SER A 259 13.59 -2.27 -37.17
C SER A 259 13.40 -1.31 -35.98
N TRP A 260 13.51 -0.01 -36.25
CA TRP A 260 13.19 1.03 -35.26
C TRP A 260 11.73 0.94 -34.81
N MET A 261 10.83 0.49 -35.70
CA MET A 261 9.41 0.26 -35.40
C MET A 261 9.24 -0.86 -34.38
N GLY A 262 9.99 -1.96 -34.52
CA GLY A 262 9.97 -3.05 -33.55
C GLY A 262 10.46 -2.61 -32.18
N SER A 263 11.53 -1.81 -32.14
CA SER A 263 12.02 -1.22 -30.89
C SER A 263 11.00 -0.27 -30.25
N ALA A 264 10.36 0.60 -31.04
CA ALA A 264 9.30 1.50 -30.55
C ALA A 264 8.10 0.73 -29.97
N LEU A 265 7.67 -0.35 -30.65
CA LEU A 265 6.58 -1.19 -30.19
C LEU A 265 6.93 -1.93 -28.89
N LEU A 266 8.15 -2.45 -28.76
CA LEU A 266 8.62 -3.07 -27.53
C LEU A 266 8.72 -2.07 -26.38
N ILE A 267 9.22 -0.85 -26.62
CA ILE A 267 9.23 0.23 -25.63
C ILE A 267 7.80 0.52 -25.17
N ALA A 268 6.85 0.67 -26.08
CA ALA A 268 5.44 0.88 -25.73
C ALA A 268 4.88 -0.27 -24.89
N GLY A 269 5.20 -1.52 -25.23
CA GLY A 269 4.84 -2.71 -24.45
C GLY A 269 5.40 -2.70 -23.03
N TRP A 270 6.66 -2.30 -22.84
CA TRP A 270 7.27 -2.16 -21.51
C TRP A 270 6.67 -1.00 -20.70
N ILE A 271 6.33 0.12 -21.34
CA ILE A 271 5.65 1.25 -20.67
C ILE A 271 4.26 0.81 -20.18
N LEU A 272 3.48 0.12 -21.01
CA LEU A 272 2.18 -0.40 -20.61
C LEU A 272 2.30 -1.42 -19.47
N THR A 273 3.29 -2.32 -19.55
CA THR A 273 3.60 -3.29 -18.49
C THR A 273 3.89 -2.58 -17.16
N SER A 274 4.74 -1.56 -17.20
CA SER A 274 5.14 -0.78 -16.02
C SER A 274 3.98 0.01 -15.43
N ALA A 275 3.15 0.62 -16.28
CA ALA A 275 1.96 1.36 -15.84
C ALA A 275 0.98 0.43 -15.11
N TYR A 276 0.75 -0.75 -15.68
CA TYR A 276 -0.11 -1.77 -15.08
C TYR A 276 0.45 -2.26 -13.74
N ALA A 277 1.76 -2.56 -13.68
CA ALA A 277 2.40 -3.03 -12.45
C ALA A 277 2.28 -1.98 -11.32
N LEU A 278 2.59 -0.71 -11.62
CA LEU A 278 2.46 0.39 -10.66
C LEU A 278 1.01 0.59 -10.19
N ALA A 279 0.04 0.60 -11.10
CA ALA A 279 -1.38 0.72 -10.73
C ALA A 279 -1.85 -0.44 -9.82
N SER A 280 -1.41 -1.66 -10.12
CA SER A 280 -1.77 -2.87 -9.36
C SER A 280 -1.15 -2.85 -7.97
N ILE A 281 0.11 -2.47 -7.85
CA ILE A 281 0.82 -2.38 -6.56
C ILE A 281 0.25 -1.27 -5.69
N LEU A 282 -0.10 -0.13 -6.28
CA LEU A 282 -0.77 0.94 -5.56
C LEU A 282 -2.11 0.45 -5.00
N GLY A 283 -2.94 -0.21 -5.82
CA GLY A 283 -4.21 -0.79 -5.38
C GLY A 283 -4.02 -1.82 -4.25
N TRP A 284 -3.05 -2.73 -4.42
CA TRP A 284 -2.69 -3.73 -3.42
C TRP A 284 -2.27 -3.12 -2.08
N ARG A 285 -1.39 -2.11 -2.12
CA ARG A 285 -0.91 -1.42 -0.91
C ARG A 285 -1.98 -0.59 -0.23
N VAL A 286 -2.79 0.14 -0.99
CA VAL A 286 -3.86 1.01 -0.42
C VAL A 286 -5.00 0.17 0.19
N ALA A 287 -5.32 -0.98 -0.41
CA ALA A 287 -6.38 -1.86 0.07
C ALA A 287 -5.89 -2.95 1.03
N GLU A 288 -4.57 -3.06 1.27
CA GLU A 288 -3.91 -4.09 2.06
C GLU A 288 -4.43 -5.52 1.79
N SER A 289 -4.83 -5.79 0.53
CA SER A 289 -5.51 -7.05 0.18
C SER A 289 -5.07 -7.57 -1.17
N TRP A 290 -4.76 -8.87 -1.24
CA TRP A 290 -4.40 -9.56 -2.49
C TRP A 290 -5.47 -9.45 -3.57
N ALA A 291 -6.75 -9.31 -3.17
CA ALA A 291 -7.86 -9.08 -4.08
C ALA A 291 -7.74 -7.77 -4.87
N ALA A 292 -6.97 -6.79 -4.40
CA ALA A 292 -6.75 -5.52 -5.10
C ALA A 292 -5.70 -5.61 -6.22
N LEU A 293 -4.97 -6.74 -6.35
CA LEU A 293 -4.21 -7.08 -7.57
C LEU A 293 -5.11 -7.50 -8.75
N ASN A 294 -6.42 -7.32 -8.63
CA ASN A 294 -7.36 -7.64 -9.69
C ASN A 294 -7.08 -6.77 -10.94
N PRO A 295 -6.93 -7.37 -12.13
CA PRO A 295 -6.68 -6.65 -13.38
C PRO A 295 -7.69 -5.54 -13.66
N TRP A 296 -8.95 -5.73 -13.25
CA TRP A 296 -9.99 -4.73 -13.44
C TRP A 296 -9.72 -3.43 -12.68
N VAL A 297 -9.16 -3.51 -11.47
CA VAL A 297 -8.82 -2.32 -10.67
C VAL A 297 -7.69 -1.55 -11.35
N ALA A 298 -6.65 -2.25 -11.80
CA ALA A 298 -5.53 -1.65 -12.52
C ALA A 298 -5.98 -1.00 -13.84
N VAL A 299 -6.77 -1.69 -14.67
CA VAL A 299 -7.29 -1.14 -15.93
C VAL A 299 -8.15 0.10 -15.70
N ARG A 300 -9.05 0.07 -14.72
CA ARG A 300 -9.89 1.22 -14.38
C ARG A 300 -9.08 2.41 -13.87
N THR A 301 -7.99 2.14 -13.17
CA THR A 301 -7.05 3.15 -12.70
C THR A 301 -6.33 3.80 -13.87
N LEU A 302 -5.77 2.97 -14.76
CA LEU A 302 -5.11 3.46 -15.97
C LEU A 302 -6.08 4.25 -16.86
N SER A 303 -7.33 3.80 -17.01
CA SER A 303 -8.33 4.53 -17.79
C SER A 303 -8.72 5.86 -17.14
N ALA A 304 -8.74 5.94 -15.80
CA ALA A 304 -9.00 7.19 -15.08
C ALA A 304 -7.83 8.19 -15.19
N LEU A 305 -6.59 7.70 -15.23
CA LEU A 305 -5.39 8.52 -15.37
C LEU A 305 -5.08 8.90 -16.82
N GLY A 306 -5.52 8.09 -17.79
CA GLY A 306 -5.29 8.33 -19.22
C GLY A 306 -3.81 8.37 -19.60
N ILE A 307 -3.44 9.37 -20.42
CA ILE A 307 -2.06 9.53 -20.94
C ILE A 307 -1.04 9.84 -19.83
N ASP A 308 -1.49 10.40 -18.70
CA ASP A 308 -0.60 10.73 -17.59
C ASP A 308 0.00 9.49 -16.93
N ALA A 309 -0.74 8.38 -16.90
CA ALA A 309 -0.20 7.09 -16.44
C ALA A 309 0.94 6.60 -17.33
N VAL A 310 0.81 6.76 -18.65
CA VAL A 310 1.85 6.38 -19.63
C VAL A 310 3.09 7.24 -19.43
N ARG A 311 2.93 8.56 -19.25
CA ARG A 311 4.04 9.48 -18.97
C ARG A 311 4.78 9.14 -17.68
N ALA A 312 4.04 8.83 -16.61
CA ALA A 312 4.65 8.43 -15.34
C ALA A 312 5.36 7.08 -15.39
N ALA A 313 4.83 6.13 -16.15
CA ALA A 313 5.44 4.81 -16.31
C ALA A 313 6.59 4.78 -17.32
N ALA A 314 6.74 5.82 -18.15
CA ALA A 314 7.73 5.86 -19.23
C ALA A 314 9.18 5.60 -18.76
N PRO A 315 9.69 6.21 -17.66
CA PRO A 315 11.05 5.94 -17.19
C PRO A 315 11.28 4.48 -16.83
N ALA A 316 10.35 3.85 -16.11
CA ALA A 316 10.42 2.42 -15.77
C ALA A 316 10.32 1.53 -17.02
N GLY A 317 9.43 1.86 -17.96
CA GLY A 317 9.27 1.10 -19.20
C GLY A 317 10.50 1.17 -20.11
N VAL A 318 11.08 2.35 -20.30
CA VAL A 318 12.32 2.52 -21.07
C VAL A 318 13.47 1.78 -20.39
N CYS A 319 13.58 1.87 -19.06
CA CYS A 319 14.58 1.12 -18.32
C CYS A 319 14.38 -0.39 -18.50
N GLY A 320 13.14 -0.90 -18.37
CA GLY A 320 12.81 -2.31 -18.59
C GLY A 320 13.18 -2.79 -20.00
N PHE A 321 12.91 -1.97 -21.03
CA PHE A 321 13.35 -2.25 -22.39
C PHE A 321 14.87 -2.34 -22.50
N LEU A 322 15.61 -1.38 -21.94
CA LEU A 322 17.08 -1.39 -21.97
C LEU A 322 17.64 -2.62 -21.25
N VAL A 323 17.13 -2.95 -20.06
CA VAL A 323 17.53 -4.16 -19.32
C VAL A 323 17.27 -5.41 -20.16
N SER A 324 16.11 -5.52 -20.82
CA SER A 324 15.78 -6.67 -21.68
C SER A 324 16.70 -6.83 -22.89
N ARG A 325 17.37 -5.76 -23.32
CA ARG A 325 18.36 -5.77 -24.41
C ARG A 325 19.79 -6.01 -23.92
N ILE A 326 20.12 -5.55 -22.71
CA ILE A 326 21.46 -5.68 -22.13
C ILE A 326 21.66 -7.09 -21.56
N VAL A 327 20.69 -7.61 -20.81
CA VAL A 327 20.84 -8.89 -20.09
C VAL A 327 21.22 -10.06 -21.01
N PRO A 328 20.56 -10.28 -22.17
CA PRO A 328 20.95 -11.37 -23.07
C PRO A 328 22.36 -11.23 -23.66
N ARG A 329 22.89 -10.01 -23.73
CA ARG A 329 24.23 -9.72 -24.27
C ARG A 329 25.34 -9.84 -23.23
N LEU A 330 25.00 -10.03 -21.95
CA LEU A 330 26.01 -10.23 -20.90
C LEU A 330 26.88 -11.47 -21.18
N ASP A 331 26.34 -12.46 -21.89
CA ASP A 331 27.05 -13.67 -22.32
C ASP A 331 28.13 -13.41 -23.39
N GLU A 332 28.04 -12.30 -24.13
CA GLU A 332 29.01 -11.93 -25.18
C GLU A 332 30.23 -11.18 -24.60
N VAL A 333 30.16 -10.79 -23.33
CA VAL A 333 31.14 -9.94 -22.68
C VAL A 333 32.33 -10.78 -22.22
N ASN A 334 33.47 -10.61 -22.90
CA ASN A 334 34.72 -11.26 -22.55
C ASN A 334 35.36 -10.60 -21.33
N GLY A 335 34.95 -11.03 -20.12
CA GLY A 335 35.69 -10.76 -18.89
C GLY A 335 34.81 -10.57 -17.64
N PRO A 336 35.20 -11.17 -16.50
CA PRO A 336 34.40 -11.13 -15.26
C PRO A 336 34.19 -9.70 -14.73
N ASN A 337 35.19 -8.82 -14.88
CA ASN A 337 35.10 -7.43 -14.44
C ASN A 337 34.09 -6.62 -15.26
N GLN A 338 34.00 -6.88 -16.57
CA GLN A 338 33.06 -6.18 -17.43
C GLN A 338 31.62 -6.61 -17.14
N VAL A 339 31.38 -7.91 -16.93
CA VAL A 339 30.06 -8.41 -16.49
C VAL A 339 29.67 -7.80 -15.15
N LEU A 340 30.60 -7.77 -14.17
CA LEU A 340 30.36 -7.15 -12.86
C LEU A 340 29.93 -5.69 -12.98
N VAL A 341 30.68 -4.89 -13.74
CA VAL A 341 30.37 -3.46 -13.95
C VAL A 341 29.04 -3.29 -14.67
N GLN A 342 28.74 -4.09 -15.70
CA GLN A 342 27.49 -3.97 -16.44
C GLN A 342 26.27 -4.34 -15.60
N VAL A 343 26.32 -5.45 -14.86
CA VAL A 343 25.25 -5.85 -13.94
C VAL A 343 25.05 -4.81 -12.84
N PHE A 344 26.14 -4.23 -12.33
CA PHE A 344 26.07 -3.13 -11.36
C PHE A 344 25.37 -1.90 -11.93
N LEU A 345 25.75 -1.45 -13.12
CA LEU A 345 25.12 -0.30 -13.77
C LEU A 345 23.65 -0.56 -14.10
N VAL A 346 23.29 -1.79 -14.48
CA VAL A 346 21.89 -2.19 -14.70
C VAL A 346 21.07 -2.07 -13.41
N TRP A 347 21.57 -2.58 -12.28
CA TRP A 347 20.88 -2.44 -11.00
C TRP A 347 20.82 -0.99 -10.54
N LEU A 348 21.92 -0.24 -10.63
CA LEU A 348 21.97 1.16 -10.25
C LEU A 348 20.94 2.00 -11.05
N ALA A 349 20.97 1.90 -12.37
CA ALA A 349 20.03 2.60 -13.24
C ALA A 349 18.58 2.13 -13.02
N GLY A 350 18.38 0.82 -12.87
CA GLY A 350 17.08 0.21 -12.62
C GLY A 350 16.43 0.71 -11.33
N LEU A 351 17.19 0.76 -10.23
CA LEU A 351 16.69 1.26 -8.95
C LEU A 351 16.36 2.75 -8.99
N VAL A 352 17.23 3.57 -9.59
CA VAL A 352 16.94 5.00 -9.78
C VAL A 352 15.67 5.19 -10.60
N ALA A 353 15.55 4.52 -11.75
CA ALA A 353 14.38 4.61 -12.61
C ALA A 353 13.10 4.14 -11.89
N ALA A 354 13.17 3.07 -11.09
CA ALA A 354 12.05 2.54 -10.33
C ALA A 354 11.58 3.52 -9.25
N VAL A 355 12.50 4.14 -8.50
CA VAL A 355 12.17 5.15 -7.47
C VAL A 355 11.53 6.37 -8.12
N VAL A 356 12.11 6.87 -9.22
CA VAL A 356 11.57 8.03 -9.97
C VAL A 356 10.18 7.72 -10.52
N ALA A 357 9.98 6.54 -11.11
CA ALA A 357 8.68 6.14 -11.66
C ALA A 357 7.62 5.94 -10.56
N ALA A 358 7.98 5.30 -9.45
CA ALA A 358 7.09 5.13 -8.30
C ALA A 358 6.64 6.49 -7.74
N ARG A 359 7.59 7.42 -7.56
CA ARG A 359 7.30 8.79 -7.12
C ARG A 359 6.40 9.51 -8.12
N HIS A 360 6.78 9.55 -9.39
CA HIS A 360 6.06 10.28 -10.41
C HIS A 360 4.63 9.75 -10.58
N PHE A 361 4.48 8.43 -10.66
CA PHE A 361 3.17 7.79 -10.76
C PHE A 361 2.30 8.07 -9.54
N GLY A 362 2.85 7.96 -8.32
CA GLY A 362 2.14 8.29 -7.10
C GLY A 362 1.65 9.75 -7.08
N THR A 363 2.49 10.72 -7.46
CA THR A 363 2.07 12.13 -7.52
C THR A 363 0.95 12.39 -8.53
N ILE A 364 0.96 11.69 -9.67
CA ILE A 364 -0.13 11.77 -10.66
C ILE A 364 -1.41 11.18 -10.07
N CYS A 365 -1.34 10.04 -9.38
CA CYS A 365 -2.49 9.48 -8.67
C CYS A 365 -3.03 10.45 -7.60
N HIS A 366 -2.16 11.14 -6.87
CA HIS A 366 -2.58 12.15 -5.90
C HIS A 366 -3.37 13.29 -6.57
N HIS A 367 -2.88 13.80 -7.70
CA HIS A 367 -3.55 14.85 -8.46
C HIS A 367 -4.93 14.40 -8.96
N HIS A 368 -5.04 13.15 -9.43
CA HIS A 368 -6.26 12.54 -9.93
C HIS A 368 -7.08 11.80 -8.86
N HIS A 369 -6.84 12.02 -7.56
CA HIS A 369 -7.44 11.22 -6.49
C HIS A 369 -8.97 11.16 -6.57
N ARG A 370 -9.66 12.20 -7.03
CA ARG A 370 -11.13 12.21 -7.17
C ARG A 370 -11.66 11.26 -8.25
N ALA A 371 -10.86 10.95 -9.27
CA ALA A 371 -11.24 10.07 -10.36
C ALA A 371 -11.03 8.59 -10.03
N LEU A 372 -10.17 8.29 -9.06
CA LEU A 372 -9.76 6.93 -8.72
C LEU A 372 -10.90 6.14 -8.07
N PRO A 373 -11.02 4.83 -8.37
CA PRO A 373 -12.14 4.02 -7.88
C PRO A 373 -12.10 3.77 -6.37
N TRP A 374 -10.90 3.68 -5.77
CA TRP A 374 -10.73 3.36 -4.34
C TRP A 374 -10.88 4.57 -3.40
N THR A 375 -10.88 5.80 -3.93
CA THR A 375 -11.06 7.01 -3.13
C THR A 375 -12.53 7.40 -2.97
N ARG A 376 -13.42 6.81 -3.77
CA ARG A 376 -14.86 7.02 -3.63
C ARG A 376 -15.30 6.36 -2.34
N GLN A 377 -15.40 7.16 -1.28
CA GLN A 377 -16.15 6.75 -0.10
C GLN A 377 -17.52 6.25 -0.57
N PRO A 378 -17.93 5.03 -0.19
CA PRO A 378 -19.26 4.55 -0.51
C PRO A 378 -20.22 5.61 0.01
N ARG A 379 -20.99 6.24 -0.91
CA ARG A 379 -22.03 7.20 -0.52
C ARG A 379 -22.89 6.47 0.49
N ARG A 380 -22.83 6.91 1.75
CA ARG A 380 -23.69 6.36 2.80
C ARG A 380 -25.11 6.54 2.26
N PRO A 381 -25.89 5.46 2.08
CA PRO A 381 -27.23 5.58 1.53
C PRO A 381 -27.98 6.58 2.39
N GLU A 382 -28.38 7.70 1.79
CA GLU A 382 -28.93 8.90 2.44
C GLU A 382 -30.38 8.67 2.92
N GLY A 383 -30.69 7.43 3.26
CA GLY A 383 -32.05 6.98 3.54
C GLY A 383 -32.05 5.65 4.26
N ASP A 384 -31.22 5.48 5.29
CA ASP A 384 -31.52 4.51 6.34
C ASP A 384 -32.40 5.23 7.39
N PRO A 385 -33.73 5.24 7.24
CA PRO A 385 -34.65 5.96 8.12
C PRO A 385 -34.65 5.45 9.57
N GLY A 386 -33.91 4.39 9.88
CA GLY A 386 -33.79 3.82 11.22
C GLY A 386 -32.66 4.42 12.08
N VAL A 387 -31.68 5.09 11.47
CA VAL A 387 -30.66 5.82 12.25
C VAL A 387 -31.14 7.26 12.39
N LEU A 388 -32.07 7.46 13.32
CA LEU A 388 -32.41 8.79 13.82
C LEU A 388 -31.09 9.55 14.00
N PRO A 389 -30.95 10.74 13.39
CA PRO A 389 -29.76 11.55 13.59
C PRO A 389 -29.64 11.76 15.09
N LEU A 390 -28.70 11.05 15.71
CA LEU A 390 -28.28 11.29 17.08
C LEU A 390 -28.14 12.79 17.19
N HIS A 391 -28.99 13.39 18.03
CA HIS A 391 -29.12 14.81 18.26
C HIS A 391 -27.78 15.47 17.99
N ARG A 392 -27.67 16.15 16.85
CA ARG A 392 -26.58 17.06 16.60
C ARG A 392 -26.73 18.08 17.71
N GLU A 393 -25.95 17.93 18.78
CA GLU A 393 -25.99 18.87 19.89
C GLU A 393 -25.90 20.27 19.26
N PRO A 394 -26.81 21.18 19.63
CA PRO A 394 -26.73 22.54 19.13
C PRO A 394 -25.30 23.02 19.39
N PRO A 395 -24.66 23.69 18.41
CA PRO A 395 -23.31 24.19 18.58
C PRO A 395 -23.29 24.95 19.91
N SER A 396 -22.48 24.46 20.84
CA SER A 396 -22.35 25.03 22.17
C SER A 396 -21.75 26.43 21.97
N GLU A 397 -22.64 27.42 21.81
CA GLU A 397 -22.33 28.84 21.90
C GLU A 397 -21.94 29.19 23.33
N LEU A 398 -20.88 28.61 23.89
CA LEU A 398 -20.37 29.07 25.18
C LEU A 398 -18.94 28.61 25.43
N HIS A 399 -18.00 29.27 24.76
CA HIS A 399 -16.87 29.94 25.41
C HIS A 399 -15.93 30.48 24.33
N ARG A 400 -16.16 31.73 23.92
CA ARG A 400 -15.05 32.57 23.49
C ARG A 400 -14.13 32.73 24.70
N PRO A 401 -12.89 32.22 24.69
CA PRO A 401 -11.90 32.72 25.63
C PRO A 401 -11.78 34.22 25.38
N ALA A 402 -11.90 35.02 26.44
CA ALA A 402 -11.65 36.45 26.39
C ALA A 402 -10.28 36.65 25.73
N ARG A 403 -10.29 37.40 24.63
CA ARG A 403 -9.09 37.82 23.93
C ARG A 403 -8.39 38.79 24.88
N ASP A 404 -7.34 38.32 25.54
CA ASP A 404 -6.51 39.14 26.42
C ASP A 404 -5.68 40.08 25.52
N GLU A 405 -6.21 41.28 25.28
CA GLU A 405 -5.60 42.34 24.47
C GLU A 405 -4.42 43.04 25.18
N SER A 406 -3.89 42.45 26.26
CA SER A 406 -2.88 43.09 27.13
C SER A 406 -1.42 42.91 26.68
N ASN A 407 -1.12 42.20 25.59
CA ASN A 407 0.25 41.98 25.11
C ASN A 407 0.52 42.51 23.70
N LEU A 408 0.24 43.81 23.48
CA LEU A 408 0.81 44.57 22.38
C LEU A 408 2.15 45.20 22.84
N PRO A 409 3.30 44.80 22.27
CA PRO A 409 4.55 45.51 22.52
C PRO A 409 4.46 46.92 21.92
N ARG A 410 4.38 47.92 22.81
CA ARG A 410 4.69 49.31 22.50
C ARG A 410 6.19 49.44 22.28
N GLY A 411 6.57 50.19 21.25
CA GLY A 411 7.85 50.88 21.20
C GLY A 411 8.93 50.15 20.41
N LEU A 412 9.02 50.49 19.14
CA LEU A 412 10.31 50.58 18.46
C LEU A 412 10.29 51.92 17.72
N ASP A 413 10.63 52.96 18.48
CA ASP A 413 11.09 54.23 17.97
C ASP A 413 12.39 53.97 17.21
N LEU A 414 12.45 54.43 15.96
CA LEU A 414 13.66 54.49 15.16
C LEU A 414 14.04 55.97 15.03
N ASP A 415 15.19 56.31 15.61
CA ASP A 415 16.01 57.48 15.26
C ASP A 415 16.79 57.23 13.96
#